data_AF-A0A3F2RHJ5-F1
#
_entry.id   AF-A0A3F2RHJ5-F1
#
_cell.length_a   1.000
_cell.length_b   1.000
_cell.length_c   1.000
_cell.angle_alpha   90.00
_cell.angle_beta   90.00
_cell.angle_gamma   90.00
#
_symmetry.space_group_name_H-M   'P 1'
#
loop_
_entity.id
_entity.type
_entity.pdbx_description
1 polymer ?
#
loop_
_entity_poly.entity_id
_entity_poly.type
_entity_poly.pdbx_seq_one_letter_code
_entity_poly.pdbx_strand_id
1 'polypeptide(L)'
;MKEDAWSGSGRGGLGSSPPDSQLSRPRRQRDRRQHVATFVAFVSFGLASWIMTNVTYVELGVYLRELPEHYSIYAYSILALESANIYPILYMAFNAQQQIVSQAAVIWWILVQGLVVAVLMSVLWAQTASIFGSKHSVAMLLLTHFGGMVSTTSSVVFYPYVANFLPLFTSALATGEGLSGSAAALLGIVQDPGDKVRFSVTVFYLICGR
;
A
#
# COMPACT_ATOMS: atom_id res chain seq x y z
N MET A 1 -33.53 53.44 -46.51
CA MET A 1 -32.89 52.22 -47.03
C MET A 1 -31.41 52.51 -47.06
N LYS A 2 -30.66 52.10 -46.01
CA LYS A 2 -29.24 52.44 -45.84
C LYS A 2 -28.44 51.14 -45.92
N GLU A 3 -27.56 51.05 -46.90
CA GLU A 3 -26.35 50.24 -46.85
C GLU A 3 -25.20 51.20 -46.54
N ASP A 4 -24.36 50.88 -45.54
CA ASP A 4 -23.01 51.40 -45.39
C ASP A 4 -22.17 50.42 -44.54
N ALA A 5 -21.12 49.91 -45.19
CA ALA A 5 -19.76 49.58 -44.73
C ALA A 5 -19.46 49.09 -43.29
N TRP A 6 -18.97 47.84 -43.22
CA TRP A 6 -17.80 47.29 -42.48
C TRP A 6 -17.20 48.04 -41.26
N SER A 7 -17.12 47.34 -40.09
CA SER A 7 -15.99 47.41 -39.14
C SER A 7 -16.19 46.53 -37.87
N GLY A 8 -15.28 45.56 -37.61
CA GLY A 8 -14.94 45.06 -36.26
C GLY A 8 -15.43 43.63 -35.90
N SER A 9 -14.70 42.55 -36.22
CA SER A 9 -13.61 41.95 -35.42
C SER A 9 -14.00 41.40 -34.02
N GLY A 10 -14.00 40.07 -33.90
CA GLY A 10 -13.40 39.38 -32.74
C GLY A 10 -14.35 38.78 -31.69
N ARG A 11 -14.52 37.45 -31.75
CA ARG A 11 -14.61 36.47 -30.64
C ARG A 11 -14.86 35.10 -31.30
N GLY A 12 -13.84 34.29 -31.52
CA GLY A 12 -13.12 33.60 -30.45
C GLY A 12 -13.84 32.26 -30.25
N GLY A 13 -13.52 31.29 -31.11
CA GLY A 13 -14.15 29.97 -31.12
C GLY A 13 -14.00 29.28 -29.77
N LEU A 14 -15.13 28.96 -29.15
CA LEU A 14 -15.20 27.97 -28.09
C LEU A 14 -14.80 26.63 -28.71
N GLY A 15 -13.54 26.25 -28.53
CA GLY A 15 -13.01 24.96 -28.92
C GLY A 15 -13.76 23.86 -28.18
N SER A 16 -14.72 23.26 -28.87
CA SER A 16 -15.25 21.95 -28.50
C SER A 16 -14.09 20.96 -28.59
N SER A 17 -13.81 20.28 -27.48
CA SER A 17 -12.93 19.13 -27.47
C SER A 17 -13.35 18.18 -28.61
N PRO A 18 -12.45 17.75 -29.50
CA PRO A 18 -12.84 16.92 -30.62
C PRO A 18 -13.47 15.61 -30.13
N PRO A 19 -14.53 15.11 -30.79
CA PRO A 19 -15.10 13.82 -30.45
C PRO A 19 -14.04 12.73 -30.58
N ASP A 20 -14.06 11.72 -29.71
CA ASP A 20 -13.07 10.63 -29.61
C ASP A 20 -12.75 9.92 -30.95
N SER A 21 -13.61 10.08 -31.96
CA SER A 21 -13.45 9.60 -33.33
C SER A 21 -12.39 10.33 -34.17
N GLN A 22 -11.91 11.51 -33.74
CA GLN A 22 -10.92 12.31 -34.48
C GLN A 22 -9.49 12.25 -33.94
N LEU A 23 -9.24 11.49 -32.86
CA LEU A 23 -7.89 11.29 -32.34
C LEU A 23 -7.07 10.40 -33.31
N SER A 24 -5.95 10.93 -33.81
CA SER A 24 -4.99 10.17 -34.63
C SER A 24 -4.63 8.85 -33.93
N ARG A 25 -4.75 7.71 -34.62
CA ARG A 25 -4.48 6.34 -34.09
C ARG A 25 -3.27 6.24 -33.12
N PRO A 26 -2.10 6.84 -33.39
CA PRO A 26 -0.97 6.80 -32.46
C PRO A 26 -1.18 7.55 -31.14
N ARG A 27 -1.94 8.65 -31.11
CA ARG A 27 -2.32 9.37 -29.87
C ARG A 27 -3.24 8.50 -29.01
N ARG A 28 -4.30 7.95 -29.59
CA ARG A 28 -5.26 7.08 -28.89
C ARG A 28 -4.60 5.82 -28.31
N GLN A 29 -3.58 5.28 -29.00
CA GLN A 29 -2.81 4.14 -28.51
C GLN A 29 -1.87 4.52 -27.35
N ARG A 30 -1.27 5.71 -27.39
CA ARG A 30 -0.43 6.24 -26.29
C ARG A 30 -1.26 6.49 -25.04
N ASP A 31 -2.43 7.12 -25.19
CA ASP A 31 -3.34 7.42 -24.07
C ASP A 31 -3.86 6.13 -23.41
N ARG A 32 -4.24 5.12 -24.22
CA ARG A 32 -4.60 3.79 -23.72
C ARG A 32 -3.46 3.09 -22.98
N ARG A 33 -2.23 3.17 -23.51
CA ARG A 33 -1.05 2.59 -22.83
C ARG A 33 -0.78 3.28 -21.50
N GLN A 34 -0.92 4.59 -21.43
CA GLN A 34 -0.78 5.36 -20.20
C GLN A 34 -1.85 4.98 -19.19
N HIS A 35 -3.12 4.87 -19.59
CA HIS A 35 -4.20 4.43 -18.69
C HIS A 35 -3.96 3.02 -18.12
N VAL A 36 -3.54 2.07 -18.96
CA VAL A 36 -3.21 0.71 -18.50
C VAL A 36 -2.01 0.73 -17.56
N ALA A 37 -0.96 1.50 -17.89
CA ALA A 37 0.22 1.62 -17.03
C ALA A 37 -0.14 2.21 -15.66
N THR A 38 -0.94 3.28 -15.62
CA THR A 38 -1.42 3.89 -14.38
C THR A 38 -2.30 2.93 -13.58
N PHE A 39 -3.17 2.18 -14.24
CA PHE A 39 -4.00 1.16 -13.59
C PHE A 39 -3.14 0.08 -12.92
N VAL A 40 -2.20 -0.51 -13.67
CA VAL A 40 -1.29 -1.52 -13.15
C VAL A 40 -0.46 -0.97 -12.00
N ALA A 41 0.03 0.27 -12.10
CA ALA A 41 0.77 0.92 -11.02
C ALA A 41 -0.06 1.00 -9.73
N PHE A 42 -1.30 1.46 -9.79
CA PHE A 42 -2.15 1.55 -8.59
C PHE A 42 -2.52 0.19 -7.99
N VAL A 43 -2.74 -0.83 -8.83
CA VAL A 43 -2.89 -2.21 -8.34
C VAL A 43 -1.63 -2.68 -7.61
N SER A 44 -0.45 -2.46 -8.18
CA SER A 44 0.82 -2.83 -7.55
C SER A 44 1.07 -2.06 -6.25
N PHE A 45 0.72 -0.77 -6.19
CA PHE A 45 0.82 0.03 -4.96
C PHE A 45 -0.08 -0.51 -3.85
N GLY A 46 -1.34 -0.81 -4.17
CA GLY A 46 -2.27 -1.41 -3.20
C GLY A 46 -1.80 -2.78 -2.73
N LEU A 47 -1.25 -3.59 -3.64
CA LEU A 47 -0.69 -4.88 -3.28
C LEU A 47 0.49 -4.73 -2.32
N ALA A 48 1.46 -3.87 -2.66
CA ALA A 48 2.65 -3.64 -1.86
C ALA A 48 2.34 -3.06 -0.46
N SER A 49 1.29 -2.25 -0.33
CA SER A 49 0.92 -1.66 0.96
C SER A 49 0.48 -2.68 2.00
N TRP A 50 -0.15 -3.79 1.58
CA TRP A 50 -0.78 -4.75 2.48
C TRP A 50 -0.12 -6.13 2.50
N ILE A 51 0.72 -6.45 1.49
CA ILE A 51 1.34 -7.78 1.38
C ILE A 51 2.15 -8.17 2.61
N MET A 52 2.93 -7.25 3.18
CA MET A 52 3.79 -7.52 4.34
C MET A 52 2.99 -7.85 5.60
N THR A 53 1.90 -7.11 5.82
CA THR A 53 0.97 -7.37 6.93
C THR A 53 0.31 -8.73 6.73
N ASN A 54 -0.24 -9.00 5.55
CA ASN A 54 -0.92 -10.26 5.27
C ASN A 54 0.00 -11.48 5.38
N VAL A 55 1.23 -11.37 4.88
CA VAL A 55 2.29 -12.38 5.03
C VAL A 55 2.60 -12.65 6.51
N THR A 56 2.70 -11.59 7.32
CA THR A 56 2.94 -11.72 8.76
C THR A 56 1.80 -12.47 9.47
N TYR A 57 0.56 -12.25 9.05
CA TYR A 57 -0.59 -12.99 9.60
C TYR A 57 -0.61 -14.46 9.19
N VAL A 58 -0.16 -14.78 7.98
CA VAL A 58 0.00 -16.16 7.52
C VAL A 58 1.07 -16.88 8.36
N GLU A 59 2.17 -16.18 8.66
CA GLU A 59 3.28 -16.69 9.48
C GLU A 59 2.94 -16.85 10.96
N LEU A 60 1.83 -16.27 11.45
CA LEU A 60 1.40 -16.44 12.85
C LEU A 60 1.22 -17.91 13.25
N GLY A 61 0.86 -18.78 12.30
CA GLY A 61 0.76 -20.22 12.54
C GLY A 61 2.11 -20.86 12.88
N VAL A 62 3.20 -20.36 12.31
CA VAL A 62 4.58 -20.78 12.62
C VAL A 62 5.01 -20.14 13.94
N TYR A 63 4.73 -18.85 14.13
CA TYR A 63 5.07 -18.12 15.35
C TYR A 63 4.47 -18.74 16.61
N LEU A 64 3.25 -19.26 16.54
CA LEU A 64 2.63 -19.95 17.67
C LEU A 64 3.45 -21.16 18.16
N ARG A 65 4.18 -21.84 17.25
CA ARG A 65 4.97 -23.04 17.57
C ARG A 65 6.36 -22.70 18.09
N GLU A 66 6.95 -21.62 17.59
CA GLU A 66 8.35 -21.25 17.82
C GLU A 66 8.53 -20.20 18.94
N LEU A 67 7.53 -19.36 19.19
CA LEU A 67 7.64 -18.24 20.13
C LEU A 67 7.12 -18.61 21.54
N PRO A 68 7.70 -18.02 22.61
CA PRO A 68 7.36 -18.35 23.99
C PRO A 68 5.93 -17.99 24.40
N GLU A 69 5.26 -17.08 23.67
CA GLU A 69 3.91 -16.62 24.00
C GLU A 69 2.78 -17.53 23.49
N HIS A 70 3.09 -18.53 22.67
CA HIS A 70 2.11 -19.48 22.12
C HIS A 70 0.86 -18.78 21.56
N TYR A 71 -0.35 -19.13 22.04
CA TYR A 71 -1.62 -18.54 21.58
C TYR A 71 -1.76 -17.05 21.85
N SER A 72 -1.07 -16.49 22.85
CA SER A 72 -1.14 -15.06 23.17
C SER A 72 -0.50 -14.18 22.09
N ILE A 73 0.38 -14.74 21.24
CA ILE A 73 1.02 -13.98 20.16
C ILE A 73 0.00 -13.42 19.15
N TYR A 74 -1.14 -14.09 18.94
CA TYR A 74 -2.21 -13.61 18.07
C TYR A 74 -2.78 -12.28 18.58
N ALA A 75 -3.14 -12.25 19.86
CA ALA A 75 -3.71 -11.05 20.49
C ALA A 75 -2.69 -9.90 20.50
N TYR A 76 -1.42 -10.19 20.80
CA TYR A 76 -0.36 -9.17 20.79
C TYR A 76 -0.07 -8.64 19.40
N SER A 77 -0.10 -9.49 18.37
CA SER A 77 0.12 -9.07 16.99
C SER A 77 -1.01 -8.20 16.46
N ILE A 78 -2.27 -8.54 16.79
CA ILE A 78 -3.42 -7.70 16.48
C ILE A 78 -3.29 -6.35 17.18
N LEU A 79 -2.99 -6.34 18.48
CA LEU A 79 -2.81 -5.09 19.22
C LEU A 79 -1.66 -4.23 18.65
N ALA A 80 -0.56 -4.86 18.25
CA ALA A 80 0.57 -4.19 17.60
C ALA A 80 0.14 -3.57 16.27
N LEU A 81 -0.65 -4.27 15.45
CA LEU A 81 -1.16 -3.75 14.19
C LEU A 81 -2.12 -2.58 14.42
N GLU A 82 -3.13 -2.77 15.27
CA GLU A 82 -4.21 -1.78 15.49
C GLU A 82 -3.69 -0.50 16.16
N SER A 83 -2.69 -0.62 17.03
CA SER A 83 -2.05 0.56 17.63
C SER A 83 -1.36 1.45 16.60
N ALA A 84 -1.03 0.93 15.40
CA ALA A 84 -0.50 1.72 14.30
C ALA A 84 -1.55 2.63 13.64
N ASN A 85 -2.84 2.52 13.96
CA ASN A 85 -3.85 3.47 13.51
C ASN A 85 -3.65 4.89 14.10
N ILE A 86 -2.78 5.05 15.10
CA ILE A 86 -2.39 6.37 15.61
C ILE A 86 -1.71 7.22 14.53
N TYR A 87 -0.95 6.63 13.61
CA TYR A 87 -0.19 7.38 12.60
C TYR A 87 -1.07 8.06 11.55
N PRO A 88 -2.08 7.38 10.97
CA PRO A 88 -3.07 8.05 10.13
C PRO A 88 -3.81 9.19 10.86
N ILE A 89 -4.16 9.02 12.13
CA ILE A 89 -4.84 10.05 12.92
C ILE A 89 -3.93 11.27 13.07
N LEU A 90 -2.66 11.06 13.44
CA LEU A 90 -1.66 12.11 13.52
C LEU A 90 -1.47 12.80 12.15
N TYR A 91 -1.32 12.02 11.08
CA TYR A 91 -1.19 12.54 9.72
C TYR A 91 -2.38 13.42 9.34
N MET A 92 -3.61 12.97 9.58
CA MET A 92 -4.82 13.77 9.32
C MET A 92 -4.85 15.03 10.18
N ALA A 93 -4.52 14.96 11.46
CA ALA A 93 -4.50 16.12 12.36
C ALA A 93 -3.47 17.18 11.91
N PHE A 94 -2.26 16.77 11.54
CA PHE A 94 -1.21 17.68 11.05
C PHE A 94 -1.50 18.22 9.65
N ASN A 95 -2.12 17.42 8.79
CA ASN A 95 -2.36 17.80 7.39
C ASN A 95 -3.72 18.50 7.16
N ALA A 96 -4.62 18.52 8.17
CA ALA A 96 -5.95 19.12 8.08
C ALA A 96 -5.95 20.62 7.74
N GLN A 97 -4.88 21.35 8.06
CA GLN A 97 -4.87 22.82 7.94
C GLN A 97 -3.96 23.39 6.85
N GLN A 98 -2.94 22.66 6.35
CA GLN A 98 -1.88 23.29 5.52
C GLN A 98 -1.23 22.43 4.42
N GLN A 99 -1.65 21.18 4.15
CA GLN A 99 -1.02 20.33 3.10
C GLN A 99 0.53 20.36 3.13
N ILE A 100 1.12 20.39 4.34
CA ILE A 100 2.53 20.76 4.54
C ILE A 100 3.47 19.70 3.92
N VAL A 101 3.00 18.46 3.82
CA VAL A 101 3.83 17.33 3.38
C VAL A 101 3.54 17.00 1.93
N SER A 102 4.59 17.02 1.11
CA SER A 102 4.49 16.58 -0.29
C SER A 102 4.09 15.10 -0.36
N GLN A 103 3.06 14.79 -1.15
CA GLN A 103 2.59 13.41 -1.37
C GLN A 103 3.71 12.49 -1.84
N ALA A 104 4.60 12.98 -2.72
CA ALA A 104 5.75 12.22 -3.17
C ALA A 104 6.71 11.87 -2.02
N ALA A 105 6.94 12.80 -1.09
CA ALA A 105 7.79 12.55 0.06
C ALA A 105 7.20 11.48 0.99
N VAL A 106 5.88 11.50 1.21
CA VAL A 106 5.20 10.48 2.01
C VAL A 106 5.27 9.10 1.34
N ILE A 107 5.05 9.02 0.02
CA ILE A 107 5.17 7.76 -0.74
C ILE A 107 6.57 7.18 -0.59
N TRP A 108 7.62 7.99 -0.83
CA TRP A 108 9.00 7.52 -0.68
C TRP A 108 9.33 7.09 0.74
N TRP A 109 8.84 7.82 1.75
CA TRP A 109 9.02 7.47 3.15
C TRP A 109 8.38 6.12 3.49
N ILE A 110 7.14 5.89 3.05
CA ILE A 110 6.41 4.62 3.22
C ILE A 110 7.17 3.46 2.57
N LEU A 111 7.66 3.64 1.34
CA LEU A 111 8.41 2.61 0.61
C LEU A 111 9.73 2.24 1.32
N VAL A 112 10.49 3.24 1.75
CA VAL A 112 11.75 3.01 2.48
C VAL A 112 11.48 2.32 3.82
N GLN A 113 10.48 2.78 4.57
CA GLN A 113 10.08 2.14 5.82
C GLN A 113 9.63 0.69 5.61
N GLY A 114 8.81 0.42 4.58
CA GLY A 114 8.38 -0.92 4.24
C GLY A 114 9.55 -1.86 3.96
N LEU A 115 10.54 -1.41 3.17
CA LEU A 115 11.74 -2.19 2.88
C LEU A 115 12.58 -2.46 4.14
N VAL A 116 12.79 -1.43 4.97
CA VAL A 116 13.54 -1.55 6.22
C VAL A 116 12.86 -2.54 7.17
N VAL A 117 11.54 -2.43 7.34
CA VAL A 117 10.76 -3.34 8.18
C VAL A 117 10.84 -4.78 7.65
N ALA A 118 10.70 -4.99 6.35
CA ALA A 118 10.79 -6.33 5.75
C ALA A 118 12.17 -6.98 6.01
N VAL A 119 13.26 -6.23 5.81
CA VAL A 119 14.63 -6.71 6.05
C VAL A 119 14.86 -6.97 7.54
N LEU A 120 14.43 -6.05 8.41
CA LEU A 120 14.58 -6.23 9.86
C LEU A 120 13.75 -7.41 10.36
N MET A 121 12.53 -7.61 9.85
CA MET A 121 11.68 -8.75 10.20
C MET A 121 12.36 -10.06 9.80
N SER A 122 12.94 -10.13 8.60
CA SER A 122 13.68 -11.30 8.14
C SER A 122 14.83 -11.72 9.08
N VAL A 123 15.47 -10.77 9.77
CA VAL A 123 16.67 -11.04 10.61
C VAL A 123 16.33 -11.14 12.10
N LEU A 124 15.40 -10.32 12.58
CA LEU A 124 15.12 -10.12 14.00
C LEU A 124 13.88 -10.88 14.51
N TRP A 125 13.12 -11.57 13.63
CA TRP A 125 11.88 -12.24 14.03
C TRP A 125 12.04 -13.22 15.21
N ALA A 126 13.17 -13.93 15.28
CA ALA A 126 13.44 -14.92 16.32
C ALA A 126 14.04 -14.33 17.62
N GLN A 127 14.33 -13.02 17.64
CA GLN A 127 14.95 -12.39 18.80
C GLN A 127 13.90 -12.13 19.89
N THR A 128 14.10 -12.76 21.05
CA THR A 128 13.26 -12.57 22.24
C THR A 128 13.99 -11.74 23.30
N ALA A 129 13.29 -10.80 23.94
CA ALA A 129 13.78 -10.04 25.08
C ALA A 129 13.04 -10.43 26.36
N SER A 130 13.70 -10.39 27.52
CA SER A 130 13.02 -10.65 28.79
C SER A 130 12.37 -9.36 29.31
N ILE A 131 11.05 -9.36 29.45
CA ILE A 131 10.27 -8.27 30.05
C ILE A 131 9.46 -8.86 31.21
N PHE A 132 9.48 -8.21 32.37
CA PHE A 132 8.72 -8.65 33.56
C PHE A 132 8.96 -10.11 33.99
N GLY A 133 10.15 -10.65 33.71
CA GLY A 133 10.53 -12.03 34.09
C GLY A 133 10.11 -13.12 33.09
N SER A 134 9.41 -12.77 32.01
CA SER A 134 9.08 -13.69 30.90
C SER A 134 9.78 -13.28 29.61
N LYS A 135 10.06 -14.25 28.73
CA LYS A 135 10.61 -13.98 27.39
C LYS A 135 9.47 -13.56 26.47
N HIS A 136 9.69 -12.47 25.75
CA HIS A 136 8.74 -11.90 24.80
C HIS A 136 9.40 -11.60 23.46
N SER A 137 8.64 -11.78 22.39
CA SER A 137 9.00 -11.58 20.99
C SER A 137 8.84 -10.12 20.58
N VAL A 138 9.47 -9.24 21.36
CA VAL A 138 9.29 -7.78 21.29
C VAL A 138 9.72 -7.24 19.93
N ALA A 139 10.81 -7.77 19.36
CA ALA A 139 11.30 -7.35 18.05
C ALA A 139 10.25 -7.60 16.95
N MET A 140 9.68 -8.80 16.94
CA MET A 140 8.62 -9.18 15.99
C MET A 140 7.37 -8.30 16.17
N LEU A 141 6.91 -8.08 17.41
CA LEU A 141 5.74 -7.23 17.68
C LEU A 141 5.96 -5.77 17.28
N LEU A 142 7.13 -5.20 17.56
CA LEU A 142 7.48 -3.85 17.13
C LEU A 142 7.52 -3.75 15.60
N LEU A 143 8.12 -4.73 14.92
CA LEU A 143 8.18 -4.74 13.46
C LEU A 143 6.80 -4.93 12.82
N THR A 144 5.91 -5.72 13.42
CA THR A 144 4.49 -5.80 13.03
C THR A 144 3.80 -4.44 13.19
N HIS A 145 4.08 -3.70 14.26
CA HIS A 145 3.54 -2.35 14.45
C HIS A 145 4.03 -1.37 13.37
N PHE A 146 5.33 -1.38 13.04
CA PHE A 146 5.87 -0.56 11.95
C PHE A 146 5.30 -0.99 10.59
N GLY A 147 5.09 -2.29 10.35
CA GLY A 147 4.42 -2.78 9.14
C GLY A 147 2.96 -2.32 9.05
N GLY A 148 2.25 -2.33 10.18
CA GLY A 148 0.91 -1.75 10.31
C GLY A 148 0.90 -0.26 9.99
N MET A 149 1.87 0.50 10.50
CA MET A 149 2.00 1.94 10.23
C MET A 149 2.17 2.22 8.74
N VAL A 150 3.03 1.46 8.06
CA VAL A 150 3.23 1.55 6.60
C VAL A 150 1.90 1.27 5.89
N SER A 151 1.20 0.20 6.27
CA SER A 151 -0.07 -0.23 5.65
C SER A 151 -1.16 0.83 5.83
N THR A 152 -1.44 1.24 7.07
CA THR A 152 -2.54 2.15 7.41
C THR A 152 -2.29 3.58 6.91
N THR A 153 -1.05 4.07 7.01
CA THR A 153 -0.68 5.40 6.51
C THR A 153 -0.76 5.44 4.99
N SER A 154 -0.35 4.36 4.30
CA SER A 154 -0.41 4.31 2.85
C SER A 154 -1.84 4.40 2.32
N SER A 155 -2.80 3.65 2.88
CA SER A 155 -4.20 3.78 2.48
C SER A 155 -4.72 5.21 2.75
N VAL A 156 -4.48 5.79 3.93
CA VAL A 156 -4.99 7.15 4.23
C VAL A 156 -4.37 8.25 3.36
N VAL A 157 -3.17 8.03 2.83
CA VAL A 157 -2.51 8.98 1.91
C VAL A 157 -2.89 8.73 0.46
N PHE A 158 -2.97 7.46 0.04
CA PHE A 158 -3.16 7.08 -1.36
C PHE A 158 -4.60 7.25 -1.79
N TYR A 159 -5.60 6.93 -0.95
CA TYR A 159 -7.00 7.06 -1.33
C TYR A 159 -7.40 8.51 -1.67
N PRO A 160 -7.06 9.53 -0.86
CA PRO A 160 -7.31 10.93 -1.23
C PRO A 160 -6.52 11.37 -2.47
N TYR A 161 -5.30 10.85 -2.67
CA TYR A 161 -4.52 11.14 -3.86
C TYR A 161 -5.19 10.60 -5.13
N VAL A 162 -5.55 9.32 -5.11
CA VAL A 162 -6.17 8.61 -6.24
C VAL A 162 -7.57 9.14 -6.53
N ALA A 163 -8.29 9.65 -5.52
CA ALA A 163 -9.58 10.29 -5.69
C ALA A 163 -9.55 11.55 -6.57
N ASN A 164 -8.39 12.16 -6.82
CA ASN A 164 -8.24 13.25 -7.80
C ASN A 164 -8.23 12.75 -9.26
N PHE A 165 -8.15 11.44 -9.48
CA PHE A 165 -8.18 10.82 -10.81
C PHE A 165 -9.53 10.15 -11.08
N LEU A 166 -9.63 9.46 -12.23
CA LEU A 166 -10.83 8.72 -12.61
C LEU A 166 -11.15 7.64 -11.56
N PRO A 167 -12.43 7.46 -11.17
CA PRO A 167 -12.83 6.50 -10.12
C PRO A 167 -12.31 5.07 -10.32
N LEU A 168 -12.05 4.68 -11.57
CA LEU A 168 -11.42 3.41 -11.94
C LEU A 168 -10.11 3.16 -11.21
N PHE A 169 -9.30 4.19 -10.95
CA PHE A 169 -8.01 4.05 -10.28
C PHE A 169 -8.16 3.81 -8.78
N THR A 170 -9.20 4.35 -8.14
CA THR A 170 -9.51 4.05 -6.74
C THR A 170 -9.91 2.59 -6.59
N SER A 171 -10.73 2.08 -7.52
CA SER A 171 -11.05 0.66 -7.58
C SER A 171 -9.82 -0.20 -7.87
N ALA A 172 -8.89 0.27 -8.70
CA ALA A 172 -7.62 -0.41 -8.98
C ALA A 172 -6.76 -0.56 -7.71
N LEU A 173 -6.63 0.51 -6.91
CA LEU A 173 -5.93 0.49 -5.63
C LEU A 173 -6.55 -0.52 -4.67
N ALA A 174 -7.87 -0.44 -4.45
CA ALA A 174 -8.61 -1.36 -3.58
C ALA A 174 -8.53 -2.82 -4.06
N THR A 175 -8.51 -3.04 -5.37
CA THR A 175 -8.30 -4.37 -5.96
C THR A 175 -6.90 -4.90 -5.62
N GLY A 176 -5.87 -4.05 -5.71
CA GLY A 176 -4.51 -4.39 -5.30
C GLY A 176 -4.42 -4.79 -3.83
N GLU A 177 -5.03 -4.00 -2.94
CA GLU A 177 -5.11 -4.32 -1.50
C GLU A 177 -5.77 -5.69 -1.27
N GLY A 178 -6.89 -5.98 -1.93
CA GLY A 178 -7.56 -7.28 -1.85
C GLY A 178 -6.72 -8.44 -2.39
N LEU A 179 -6.06 -8.24 -3.54
CA LEU A 179 -5.18 -9.25 -4.15
C LEU A 179 -3.99 -9.60 -3.27
N SER A 180 -3.50 -8.66 -2.44
CA SER A 180 -2.42 -8.95 -1.50
C SER A 180 -2.80 -10.03 -0.48
N GLY A 181 -4.07 -10.05 -0.02
CA GLY A 181 -4.58 -11.07 0.88
C GLY A 181 -4.66 -12.43 0.19
N SER A 182 -5.12 -12.46 -1.06
CA SER A 182 -5.11 -13.69 -1.87
C SER A 182 -3.70 -14.22 -2.12
N ALA A 183 -2.76 -13.34 -2.45
CA ALA A 183 -1.36 -13.70 -2.65
C ALA A 183 -0.74 -14.26 -1.36
N ALA A 184 -0.96 -13.62 -0.21
CA ALA A 184 -0.50 -14.11 1.08
C ALA A 184 -1.12 -15.48 1.42
N ALA A 185 -2.42 -15.67 1.18
CA ALA A 185 -3.08 -16.96 1.41
C ALA A 185 -2.48 -18.09 0.54
N LEU A 186 -2.23 -17.82 -0.74
CA LEU A 186 -1.54 -18.75 -1.63
C LEU A 186 -0.13 -19.08 -1.13
N LEU A 187 0.62 -18.07 -0.69
CA LEU A 187 1.93 -18.25 -0.10
C LEU A 187 1.88 -19.10 1.17
N GLY A 188 0.85 -18.92 2.00
CA GLY A 188 0.62 -19.74 3.19
C GLY A 188 0.34 -21.21 2.89
N ILE A 189 -0.43 -21.49 1.83
CA ILE A 189 -0.64 -22.86 1.35
C ILE A 189 0.68 -23.49 0.89
N VAL A 190 1.50 -22.73 0.16
CA VAL A 190 2.83 -23.19 -0.28
C VAL A 190 3.76 -23.41 0.90
N GLN A 191 3.67 -22.58 1.94
CA GLN A 191 4.52 -22.67 3.12
C GLN A 191 4.23 -23.90 3.98
N ASP A 192 3.00 -24.43 3.91
CA ASP A 192 2.53 -25.65 4.58
C ASP A 192 2.85 -25.66 6.10
N PRO A 193 2.20 -24.80 6.89
CA PRO A 193 2.49 -24.66 8.32
C PRO A 193 2.07 -25.90 9.14
N GLY A 194 1.42 -26.90 8.52
CA GLY A 194 0.89 -28.08 9.19
C GLY A 194 1.99 -29.02 9.70
N ASP A 195 3.00 -29.30 8.88
CA ASP A 195 3.90 -30.44 9.07
C ASP A 195 5.38 -30.02 9.27
N LYS A 196 6.04 -29.50 8.23
CA LYS A 196 7.36 -28.87 8.29
C LYS A 196 7.38 -27.62 7.42
N VAL A 197 7.76 -26.49 8.00
CA VAL A 197 7.91 -25.22 7.28
C VAL A 197 8.82 -25.43 6.07
N ARG A 198 8.30 -25.29 4.85
CA ARG A 198 9.07 -25.56 3.62
C ARG A 198 10.18 -24.53 3.38
N PHE A 199 9.96 -23.31 3.84
CA PHE A 199 10.92 -22.22 3.79
C PHE A 199 11.15 -21.68 5.20
N SER A 200 12.39 -21.28 5.50
CA SER A 200 12.66 -20.49 6.70
C SER A 200 11.92 -19.17 6.59
N VAL A 201 11.34 -18.70 7.71
CA VAL A 201 10.67 -17.40 7.84
C VAL A 201 11.51 -16.27 7.22
N THR A 202 12.83 -16.30 7.42
CA THR A 202 13.79 -15.37 6.79
C THR A 202 13.73 -15.38 5.26
N VAL A 203 13.67 -16.55 4.62
CA VAL A 203 13.57 -16.68 3.16
C VAL A 203 12.20 -16.23 2.66
N PHE A 204 11.15 -16.50 3.42
CA PHE A 204 9.78 -16.10 3.08
C PHE A 204 9.62 -14.57 3.05
N TYR A 205 10.13 -13.86 4.07
CA TYR A 205 10.13 -12.40 4.09
C TYR A 205 11.04 -11.79 3.01
N LEU A 206 12.17 -12.43 2.67
CA LEU A 206 13.03 -11.96 1.57
C LEU A 206 12.41 -12.15 0.17
N ILE A 207 11.54 -13.15 0.00
CA ILE A 207 10.78 -13.36 -1.24
C ILE A 207 9.64 -12.33 -1.33
N CYS A 208 8.97 -12.02 -0.21
CA CYS A 208 7.85 -11.09 -0.19
C CYS A 208 8.26 -9.61 -0.17
N GLY A 209 9.47 -9.30 0.32
CA GLY A 209 10.01 -7.95 0.40
C GLY A 209 10.86 -7.51 -0.80
N ARG A 210 11.01 -8.36 -1.83
CA ARG A 210 11.68 -8.05 -3.11
C ARG A 210 10.67 -7.63 -4.17
#